data_AF-A0A942T566-F1
#
_entry.id   AF-A0A942T566-F1
#
_cell.length_a   1.000
_cell.length_b   1.000
_cell.length_c   1.000
_cell.angle_alpha   90.00
_cell.angle_beta   90.00
_cell.angle_gamma   90.00
#
_symmetry.space_group_name_H-M   'P 1'
#
loop_
_entity.id
_entity.type
_entity.pdbx_description
1 polymer ?
#
loop_
_entity_poly.entity_id
_entity_poly.type
_entity_poly.pdbx_seq_one_letter_code
_entity_poly.pdbx_strand_id
1 'polypeptide(L)'
;MKWHKRILSMIQERQDKKVALAVDTSSNDAPTILINNIVKLFETVKPDTILVQADFKIRSISPIKSDTIKWYSHGKSSYTLVLEWAKEEQIDTLFYITDVTGFFSEDLEKLDYEMFWLVPGVFLPRVPFGKAIKVA
;
A
#
# COMPACT_ATOMS: atom_id res chain seq x y z
N MET A 1 1.82 -19.21 3.46
CA MET A 1 0.35 -19.06 3.60
C MET A 1 -0.13 -18.12 4.72
N LYS A 2 0.64 -17.86 5.79
CA LYS A 2 0.14 -17.10 6.95
C LYS A 2 -0.29 -15.66 6.64
N TRP A 3 0.47 -14.94 5.81
CA TRP A 3 0.14 -13.54 5.50
C TRP A 3 -1.11 -13.40 4.62
N HIS A 4 -1.36 -14.33 3.69
CA HIS A 4 -2.55 -14.28 2.81
C HIS A 4 -3.83 -14.35 3.63
N LYS A 5 -3.91 -15.29 4.59
CA LYS A 5 -5.07 -15.40 5.49
C LYS A 5 -5.25 -14.16 6.37
N ARG A 6 -4.13 -13.57 6.84
CA ARG A 6 -4.16 -12.36 7.64
C ARG A 6 -4.69 -11.17 6.84
N ILE A 7 -4.16 -10.94 5.63
CA ILE A 7 -4.64 -9.85 4.76
C ILE A 7 -6.11 -10.08 4.38
N LEU A 8 -6.50 -11.32 4.05
CA LEU A 8 -7.89 -11.66 3.76
C LEU A 8 -8.83 -11.28 4.91
N SER A 9 -8.52 -11.68 6.15
CA SER A 9 -9.31 -11.30 7.33
C SER A 9 -9.43 -9.80 7.47
N MET A 10 -8.31 -9.08 7.30
CA MET A 10 -8.29 -7.63 7.43
C MET A 10 -9.14 -6.92 6.37
N ILE A 11 -9.16 -7.41 5.14
CA ILE A 11 -10.03 -6.87 4.07
C ILE A 11 -11.50 -7.17 4.39
N GLN A 12 -11.80 -8.38 4.89
CA GLN A 12 -13.16 -8.80 5.24
C GLN A 12 -13.73 -8.02 6.44
N GLU A 13 -12.90 -7.66 7.41
CA GLU A 13 -13.28 -6.80 8.55
C GLU A 13 -13.59 -5.34 8.15
N ARG A 14 -13.32 -4.95 6.90
CA ARG A 14 -13.36 -3.56 6.41
C ARG A 14 -14.19 -3.43 5.15
N GLN A 15 -15.20 -4.28 4.99
CA GLN A 15 -16.07 -4.28 3.81
C GLN A 15 -16.87 -2.98 3.70
N ASP A 16 -17.24 -2.40 4.83
CA ASP A 16 -17.99 -1.14 4.98
C ASP A 16 -17.12 0.12 4.92
N LYS A 17 -15.79 -0.03 4.81
CA LYS A 17 -14.83 1.08 4.83
C LYS A 17 -14.34 1.47 3.43
N LYS A 18 -13.97 2.74 3.24
CA LYS A 18 -13.24 3.24 2.06
C LYS A 18 -11.78 2.79 2.16
N VAL A 19 -11.40 1.81 1.33
CA VAL A 19 -10.07 1.18 1.37
C VAL A 19 -9.24 1.57 0.15
N ALA A 20 -7.96 1.87 0.37
CA ALA A 20 -6.99 2.04 -0.69
C ALA A 20 -5.82 1.04 -0.55
N LEU A 21 -5.28 0.62 -1.69
CA LEU A 21 -4.04 -0.12 -1.82
C LEU A 21 -3.04 0.74 -2.59
N ALA A 22 -2.00 1.20 -1.91
CA ALA A 22 -0.86 1.85 -2.52
C ALA A 22 0.25 0.84 -2.85
N VAL A 23 0.89 1.04 -3.99
CA VAL A 23 2.03 0.25 -4.46
C VAL A 23 3.19 1.19 -4.74
N ASP A 24 4.30 0.94 -4.07
CA ASP A 24 5.58 1.56 -4.40
C ASP A 24 6.12 0.92 -5.67
N THR A 25 6.12 1.69 -6.75
CA THR A 25 6.54 1.24 -8.07
C THR A 25 7.96 1.68 -8.42
N SER A 26 8.71 2.25 -7.46
CA SER A 26 10.10 2.69 -7.62
C SER A 26 11.14 1.56 -7.46
N SER A 27 10.79 0.48 -6.76
CA SER A 27 11.71 -0.59 -6.41
C SER A 27 11.28 -1.95 -6.97
N ASN A 28 12.27 -2.75 -7.36
CA ASN A 28 12.12 -4.15 -7.74
C ASN A 28 12.44 -5.11 -6.59
N ASP A 29 12.61 -4.61 -5.35
CA ASP A 29 12.94 -5.44 -4.19
C ASP A 29 11.85 -6.48 -3.89
N ALA A 30 10.60 -6.13 -4.22
CA ALA A 30 9.48 -7.05 -4.17
C ALA A 30 9.33 -7.79 -5.50
N PRO A 31 9.19 -9.12 -5.50
CA PRO A 31 8.84 -9.84 -6.73
C PRO A 31 7.52 -9.30 -7.29
N THR A 32 7.50 -8.86 -8.54
CA THR A 32 6.28 -8.35 -9.23
C THR A 32 5.10 -9.31 -9.10
N ILE A 33 5.37 -10.62 -9.10
CA ILE A 33 4.36 -11.67 -8.89
C ILE A 33 3.68 -11.54 -7.52
N LEU A 34 4.44 -11.26 -6.46
CA LEU A 34 3.89 -11.07 -5.11
C LEU A 34 2.94 -9.88 -5.09
N ILE A 35 3.35 -8.76 -5.68
CA ILE A 35 2.56 -7.54 -5.73
C ILE A 35 1.27 -7.78 -6.52
N ASN A 36 1.37 -8.40 -7.70
CA ASN A 36 0.19 -8.76 -8.50
C ASN A 36 -0.76 -9.70 -7.76
N ASN A 37 -0.24 -10.66 -6.98
CA ASN A 37 -1.07 -11.55 -6.16
C ASN A 37 -1.82 -10.80 -5.05
N ILE A 38 -1.16 -9.83 -4.40
CA ILE A 38 -1.83 -8.97 -3.39
C ILE A 38 -2.91 -8.15 -4.08
N VAL A 39 -2.60 -7.49 -5.20
CA VAL A 39 -3.57 -6.68 -5.95
C VAL A 39 -4.77 -7.53 -6.40
N LYS A 40 -4.52 -8.75 -6.88
CA LYS A 40 -5.57 -9.71 -7.27
C LYS A 40 -6.44 -10.11 -6.07
N LEU A 41 -5.86 -10.26 -4.88
CA LEU A 41 -6.61 -10.53 -3.65
C LEU A 41 -7.58 -9.38 -3.33
N PHE A 42 -7.11 -8.13 -3.38
CA PHE A 42 -7.97 -6.96 -3.18
C PHE A 42 -9.05 -6.87 -4.27
N GLU A 43 -8.68 -7.05 -5.54
CA GLU A 43 -9.63 -7.08 -6.68
C GLU A 43 -10.74 -8.12 -6.47
N THR A 44 -10.42 -9.28 -5.91
CA THR A 44 -11.38 -10.37 -5.71
C THR A 44 -12.27 -10.15 -4.49
N VAL A 45 -11.69 -9.65 -3.39
CA VAL A 45 -12.37 -9.60 -2.08
C VAL A 45 -13.03 -8.25 -1.80
N LYS A 46 -12.51 -7.16 -2.36
CA LYS A 46 -13.02 -5.80 -2.18
C LYS A 46 -12.80 -4.98 -3.48
N PRO A 47 -13.59 -5.23 -4.53
CA PRO A 47 -13.39 -4.66 -5.87
C PRO A 47 -13.57 -3.13 -5.94
N ASP A 48 -14.15 -2.51 -4.92
CA ASP A 48 -14.24 -1.06 -4.76
C ASP A 48 -12.96 -0.43 -4.18
N THR A 49 -11.94 -1.23 -3.89
CA THR A 49 -10.63 -0.72 -3.43
C THR A 49 -10.03 0.22 -4.48
N ILE A 50 -9.49 1.36 -4.01
CA ILE A 50 -8.76 2.30 -4.85
C ILE A 50 -7.29 1.86 -4.93
N LEU A 51 -6.77 1.68 -6.14
CA LEU A 51 -5.36 1.40 -6.39
C LEU A 51 -4.60 2.70 -6.64
N VAL A 52 -3.53 2.91 -5.86
CA VAL A 52 -2.60 4.03 -6.01
C VAL A 52 -1.24 3.48 -6.38
N GLN A 53 -0.64 3.99 -7.45
CA GLN A 53 0.73 3.65 -7.83
C GLN A 53 1.62 4.88 -7.65
N ALA A 54 2.76 4.74 -6.97
CA ALA A 54 3.65 5.85 -6.67
C ALA A 54 5.12 5.42 -6.66
N ASP A 55 6.00 6.29 -7.16
CA ASP A 55 7.46 6.05 -7.22
C ASP A 55 8.30 7.27 -6.76
N PHE A 56 7.66 8.29 -6.19
CA PHE A 56 8.16 9.59 -5.66
C PHE A 56 6.99 10.57 -5.62
N LYS A 57 6.12 10.45 -6.64
CA LYS A 57 4.83 11.10 -6.78
C LYS A 57 3.77 10.06 -7.09
N ILE A 58 2.51 10.44 -6.93
CA ILE A 58 1.39 9.62 -7.42
C ILE A 58 1.44 9.58 -8.96
N ARG A 59 1.48 8.37 -9.52
CA ARG A 59 1.50 8.10 -10.96
C ARG A 59 0.10 7.81 -11.50
N SER A 60 -0.70 7.11 -10.71
CA SER A 60 -2.08 6.81 -11.05
C SER A 60 -2.89 6.55 -9.79
N ILE A 61 -4.18 6.89 -9.90
CA ILE A 61 -5.24 6.51 -8.98
C ILE A 61 -6.32 5.90 -9.87
N SER A 62 -6.68 4.65 -9.61
CA SER A 62 -7.65 3.93 -10.42
C SER A 62 -8.41 2.90 -9.58
N PRO A 63 -9.53 2.34 -10.08
CA PRO A 63 -10.09 1.13 -9.50
C PRO A 63 -9.05 0.00 -9.44
N ILE A 64 -9.14 -0.86 -8.43
CA ILE A 64 -8.24 -2.01 -8.26
C ILE A 64 -8.32 -2.96 -9.46
N LYS A 65 -7.17 -3.19 -10.11
CA LYS A 65 -7.07 -4.16 -11.22
C LYS A 65 -5.65 -4.69 -11.39
N SER A 66 -5.49 -6.00 -11.32
CA SER A 66 -4.20 -6.72 -11.30
C SER A 66 -3.32 -6.54 -12.53
N ASP A 67 -3.87 -6.16 -13.68
CA ASP A 67 -3.16 -5.95 -14.95
C ASP A 67 -2.68 -4.51 -15.18
N THR A 68 -2.81 -3.63 -14.19
CA THR A 68 -2.58 -2.17 -14.37
C THR A 68 -1.28 -1.63 -13.77
N ILE A 69 -0.46 -2.46 -13.12
CA ILE A 69 0.75 -1.98 -12.46
C ILE A 69 1.83 -1.65 -13.48
N LYS A 70 2.31 -0.41 -13.45
CA LYS A 70 3.44 0.09 -14.24
C LYS A 70 4.59 0.40 -13.31
N TRP A 71 5.75 -0.20 -13.60
CA TRP A 71 6.98 0.00 -12.85
C TRP A 71 7.75 1.20 -13.38
N TYR A 72 8.33 1.97 -12.48
CA TYR A 72 9.10 3.16 -12.80
C TYR A 72 10.43 3.12 -12.03
N SER A 73 11.46 3.76 -12.57
CA SER A 73 12.82 3.70 -12.02
C SER A 73 13.36 5.07 -11.57
N HIS A 74 12.46 6.00 -11.20
CA HIS A 74 12.87 7.35 -10.80
C HIS A 74 12.81 7.52 -9.29
N GLY A 75 13.94 7.94 -8.69
CA GLY A 75 14.01 8.55 -7.36
C GLY A 75 13.65 7.62 -6.19
N LYS A 76 14.08 7.97 -4.97
CA LYS A 76 13.57 7.32 -3.76
C LYS A 76 12.12 7.77 -3.55
N SER A 77 11.22 6.83 -3.28
CA SER A 77 9.81 7.13 -2.98
C SER A 77 9.64 8.09 -1.79
N SER A 78 8.78 9.08 -1.98
CA SER A 78 8.21 9.90 -0.91
C SER A 78 6.83 9.36 -0.60
N TYR A 79 6.61 8.92 0.64
CA TYR A 79 5.32 8.39 1.05
C TYR A 79 4.32 9.53 1.33
N THR A 80 4.82 10.72 1.63
CA THR A 80 4.04 11.90 2.02
C THR A 80 2.84 12.15 1.11
N LEU A 81 3.06 12.20 -0.21
CA LEU A 81 1.97 12.51 -1.15
C LEU A 81 0.84 11.48 -1.12
N VAL A 82 1.16 10.19 -0.97
CA VAL A 82 0.13 9.13 -0.86
C VAL A 82 -0.63 9.26 0.45
N LEU A 83 0.07 9.60 1.53
CA LEU A 83 -0.52 9.71 2.86
C LEU A 83 -1.43 10.94 2.99
N GLU A 84 -1.02 12.07 2.42
CA GLU A 84 -1.81 13.30 2.32
C GLU A 84 -3.04 13.07 1.44
N TRP A 85 -2.85 12.47 0.26
CA TRP A 85 -3.96 12.10 -0.61
C TRP A 85 -4.98 11.20 0.09
N ALA A 86 -4.53 10.19 0.85
CA ALA A 86 -5.43 9.30 1.57
C ALA A 86 -6.27 10.04 2.62
N LYS A 87 -5.68 11.07 3.26
CA LYS A 87 -6.39 11.95 4.18
C LYS A 87 -7.42 12.83 3.46
N GLU A 88 -7.01 13.49 2.37
CA GLU A 88 -7.89 14.35 1.56
C GLU A 88 -9.10 13.57 1.01
N GLU A 89 -8.86 12.34 0.56
CA GLU A 89 -9.90 11.43 0.08
C GLU A 89 -10.69 10.74 1.19
N GLN A 90 -10.42 11.01 2.46
CA GLN A 90 -11.11 10.39 3.59
C GLN A 90 -11.08 8.86 3.50
N ILE A 91 -9.92 8.31 3.18
CA ILE A 91 -9.67 6.87 3.18
C ILE A 91 -9.69 6.38 4.62
N ASP A 92 -10.50 5.39 4.94
CA ASP A 92 -10.56 4.81 6.29
C ASP A 92 -9.40 3.86 6.57
N THR A 93 -8.91 3.17 5.52
CA THR A 93 -7.81 2.22 5.64
C THR A 93 -6.92 2.23 4.39
N LEU A 94 -5.64 2.50 4.61
CA LEU A 94 -4.60 2.44 3.60
C LEU A 94 -3.70 1.22 3.84
N PHE A 95 -3.61 0.37 2.81
CA PHE A 95 -2.58 -0.65 2.70
C PHE A 95 -1.50 -0.15 1.76
N TYR A 96 -0.22 -0.27 2.12
CA TYR A 96 0.88 0.21 1.29
C TYR A 96 1.95 -0.86 1.13
N ILE A 97 2.11 -1.36 -0.09
CA ILE A 97 3.21 -2.26 -0.47
C ILE A 97 4.47 -1.45 -0.72
N THR A 98 5.46 -1.57 0.17
CA THR A 98 6.77 -0.90 0.07
C THR A 98 7.77 -1.53 1.05
N ASP A 99 9.05 -1.26 0.86
CA ASP A 99 10.14 -1.64 1.76
C ASP A 99 10.30 -0.70 2.97
N VAL A 100 9.55 0.41 3.02
CA VAL A 100 9.59 1.45 4.07
C VAL A 100 10.98 2.11 4.19
N THR A 101 11.71 2.27 3.08
CA THR A 101 13.01 2.97 3.06
C THR A 101 12.95 4.42 2.56
N GLY A 102 11.78 4.84 2.10
CA GLY A 102 11.50 6.19 1.64
C GLY A 102 11.41 7.23 2.75
N PHE A 103 11.25 8.49 2.35
CA PHE A 103 11.19 9.62 3.27
C PHE A 103 9.74 9.99 3.61
N PHE A 104 9.59 10.56 4.80
CA PHE A 104 8.35 11.16 5.31
C PHE A 104 8.60 12.65 5.56
N SER A 105 7.56 13.47 5.39
CA SER A 105 7.62 14.85 5.88
C SER A 105 7.71 14.87 7.40
N GLU A 106 8.55 15.73 7.96
CA GLU A 106 8.67 15.91 9.41
C GLU A 106 7.37 16.43 10.04
N ASP A 107 6.54 17.12 9.25
CA ASP A 107 5.26 17.69 9.69
C ASP A 107 4.13 16.65 9.80
N LEU A 108 4.38 15.40 9.38
CA LEU A 108 3.38 14.34 9.34
C LEU A 108 3.27 13.65 10.71
N GLU A 109 2.70 14.35 11.69
CA GLU A 109 2.67 13.91 13.09
C GLU A 109 1.69 12.77 13.38
N LYS A 110 0.56 12.71 12.65
CA LYS A 110 -0.50 11.72 12.90
C LYS A 110 -1.33 11.43 11.66
N LEU A 111 -1.72 10.16 11.52
CA LEU A 111 -2.76 9.72 10.59
C LEU A 111 -4.09 9.53 11.33
N ASP A 112 -5.17 9.97 10.69
CA ASP A 112 -6.57 9.82 11.12
C ASP A 112 -7.24 8.55 10.56
N TYR A 113 -6.49 7.74 9.82
CA TYR A 113 -6.95 6.48 9.23
C TYR A 113 -6.07 5.29 9.62
N GLU A 114 -6.57 4.07 9.38
CA GLU A 114 -5.79 2.85 9.62
C GLU A 114 -4.71 2.68 8.55
N MET A 115 -3.45 2.49 8.99
CA MET A 115 -2.32 2.31 8.08
C MET A 115 -1.67 0.93 8.24
N PHE A 116 -1.52 0.21 7.13
CA PHE A 116 -0.87 -1.09 7.08
C PHE A 116 0.24 -1.12 6.03
N TRP A 117 1.47 -1.28 6.48
CA TRP A 117 2.64 -1.42 5.61
C TRP A 117 2.81 -2.89 5.24
N LEU A 118 2.58 -3.24 3.97
CA LEU A 118 2.77 -4.57 3.43
C LEU A 118 4.22 -4.70 2.95
N VAL A 119 5.10 -5.13 3.85
CA VAL A 119 6.55 -5.14 3.62
C VAL A 119 6.98 -6.44 2.92
N PRO A 120 7.46 -6.36 1.67
CA PRO A 120 8.09 -7.48 0.99
C PRO A 120 9.55 -7.58 1.45
N GLY A 121 10.00 -8.80 1.73
CA GLY A 121 11.40 -9.07 2.08
C GLY A 121 11.59 -9.69 3.47
N VAL A 122 12.84 -9.94 3.82
CA VAL A 122 13.22 -10.70 5.02
C VAL A 122 13.17 -9.87 6.31
N PHE A 123 13.33 -8.55 6.22
CA PHE A 123 13.36 -7.65 7.35
C PHE A 123 12.03 -6.90 7.52
N LEU A 124 11.60 -6.68 8.76
CA LEU A 124 10.43 -5.87 9.07
C LEU A 124 10.91 -4.56 9.73
N PRO A 125 10.89 -3.43 9.01
CA PRO A 125 11.35 -2.16 9.53
C PRO A 125 10.41 -1.62 10.59
N ARG A 126 10.95 -0.75 11.44
CA ARG A 126 10.12 0.06 12.35
C ARG A 126 9.41 1.11 11.51
N VAL A 127 8.08 1.10 11.57
CA VAL A 127 7.23 2.06 10.84
C VAL A 127 6.91 3.25 11.75
N PRO A 128 6.80 4.48 11.20
CA PRO A 128 6.49 5.67 11.98
C PRO A 128 5.04 5.67 12.51
N PHE A 129 4.12 5.08 11.75
CA PHE A 129 2.69 4.98 12.09
C PHE A 129 2.10 3.70 11.50
N GLY A 130 0.95 3.30 12.03
CA GLY A 130 0.26 2.10 11.57
C GLY A 130 0.95 0.81 12.01
N LYS A 131 0.74 -0.26 11.25
CA LYS A 131 1.28 -1.60 11.54
C LYS A 131 2.00 -2.17 10.33
N ALA A 132 3.20 -2.69 10.55
CA ALA A 132 3.94 -3.42 9.52
C ALA A 132 3.49 -4.89 9.46
N ILE A 133 3.31 -5.40 8.24
CA ILE A 133 2.91 -6.76 7.93
C ILE A 133 3.89 -7.31 6.90
N LYS A 134 4.64 -8.33 7.30
CA LYS A 134 5.54 -9.05 6.41
C LYS A 134 4.73 -9.91 5.41
N VAL A 135 4.98 -9.73 4.12
CA VAL A 135 4.28 -10.43 3.02
C VAL A 135 5.17 -11.36 2.18
N ALA A 136 6.46 -11.50 2.53
CA ALA A 136 7.38 -12.49 1.96
C ALA A 136 8.08 -13.31 3.05
#